data_AF-A0A349WZ22-F1
#
_entry.id   AF-A0A349WZ22-F1
#
_cell.length_a   1.000
_cell.length_b   1.000
_cell.length_c   1.000
_cell.angle_alpha   90.00
_cell.angle_beta   90.00
_cell.angle_gamma   90.00
#
_symmetry.space_group_name_H-M   'P 1'
#
loop_
_entity.id
_entity.type
_entity.pdbx_description
1 polymer ?
#
loop_
_entity_poly.entity_id
_entity_poly.type
_entity_poly.pdbx_seq_one_letter_code
_entity_poly.pdbx_strand_id
1 'polypeptide(L)'
;MINNILYFSQLVLMVVFGTAQLFELAESTQGTSVTWILLWQGFVVVNLLLAVQANREKPNRENSRLVFTYIGWTLVGLSWFAVMLVKGTLSWNQYDTFNISLAIVCTAATFVQARRKGWHMGAMPTIRAMLGDPWVRACLALAYKSVPQITMAVQLFVGVPVLVAGLTVLIGHVTVLLRFAQAFLAIRKVGFNRNLVAILISEGGNELSWLAFTLVWLYT
;
A
#
# COMPACT_ATOMS: atom_id res chain seq x y z
N MET A 1 -13.42 -17.45 -15.24
CA MET A 1 -14.57 -16.67 -14.73
C MET A 1 -14.22 -15.95 -13.42
N ILE A 2 -13.78 -16.65 -12.38
CA ILE A 2 -13.45 -16.08 -11.05
C ILE A 2 -12.55 -14.83 -11.13
N ASN A 3 -11.43 -14.88 -11.85
CA ASN A 3 -10.52 -13.72 -11.95
C ASN A 3 -11.18 -12.47 -12.55
N ASN A 4 -12.18 -12.62 -13.43
CA ASN A 4 -12.89 -11.47 -13.99
C ASN A 4 -13.73 -10.82 -12.89
N ILE A 5 -14.44 -11.62 -12.09
CA ILE A 5 -15.26 -11.15 -10.98
C ILE A 5 -14.37 -10.42 -9.98
N LEU A 6 -13.27 -11.04 -9.54
CA LEU A 6 -12.34 -10.40 -8.60
C LEU A 6 -11.81 -9.06 -9.13
N TYR A 7 -11.47 -8.98 -10.42
CA TYR A 7 -10.99 -7.75 -11.05
C TYR A 7 -12.06 -6.65 -11.06
N PHE A 8 -13.27 -6.95 -11.54
CA PHE A 8 -14.33 -5.96 -11.59
C PHE A 8 -14.81 -5.54 -10.20
N SER A 9 -14.91 -6.47 -9.25
CA SER A 9 -15.18 -6.16 -7.84
C SER A 9 -14.13 -5.19 -7.29
N GLN A 10 -12.85 -5.41 -7.60
CA GLN A 10 -11.79 -4.50 -7.16
C GLN A 10 -11.94 -3.08 -7.73
N LEU A 11 -12.34 -2.94 -9.00
CA LEU A 11 -12.58 -1.62 -9.60
C LEU A 11 -13.78 -0.91 -8.96
N VAL A 12 -14.88 -1.63 -8.73
CA VAL A 12 -16.07 -1.06 -8.07
C VAL A 12 -15.72 -0.63 -6.65
N LEU A 13 -15.09 -1.50 -5.86
CA LEU A 13 -14.70 -1.18 -4.49
C LEU A 13 -13.67 -0.05 -4.42
N MET A 14 -12.77 0.05 -5.40
CA MET A 14 -11.83 1.16 -5.51
C MET A 14 -12.55 2.50 -5.71
N VAL A 15 -13.58 2.55 -6.56
CA VAL A 15 -14.39 3.76 -6.75
C VAL A 15 -15.17 4.10 -5.48
N VAL A 16 -15.82 3.11 -4.86
CA VAL A 16 -16.59 3.32 -3.62
C VAL A 16 -15.69 3.81 -2.48
N PHE A 17 -14.57 3.10 -2.24
CA PHE A 17 -13.60 3.47 -1.21
C PHE A 17 -12.98 4.84 -1.50
N GLY A 18 -12.52 5.04 -2.73
CA GLY A 18 -11.88 6.28 -3.17
C GLY A 18 -12.79 7.49 -2.99
N THR A 19 -14.05 7.36 -3.40
CA THR A 19 -15.05 8.44 -3.31
C THR A 19 -15.45 8.72 -1.87
N ALA A 20 -15.71 7.68 -1.06
CA ALA A 20 -16.05 7.86 0.35
C ALA A 20 -14.95 8.62 1.10
N GLN A 21 -13.69 8.18 0.96
CA GLN A 21 -12.57 8.85 1.59
C GLN A 21 -12.35 10.28 1.05
N LEU A 22 -12.63 10.52 -0.23
CA LEU A 22 -12.50 11.84 -0.83
C LEU A 22 -13.52 12.82 -0.22
N PHE A 23 -14.77 12.41 0.00
CA PHE A 23 -15.77 13.23 0.67
C PHE A 23 -15.36 13.57 2.11
N GLU A 24 -14.92 12.56 2.86
CA GLU A 24 -14.39 12.74 4.21
C GLU A 24 -13.23 13.75 4.24
N LEU A 25 -12.23 13.59 3.37
CA LEU A 25 -11.09 14.52 3.26
C LEU A 25 -11.47 15.92 2.77
N ALA A 26 -12.59 16.06 2.06
CA ALA A 26 -13.11 17.35 1.61
C ALA A 26 -13.82 18.13 2.72
N GLU A 27 -14.31 17.43 3.75
CA GLU A 27 -14.98 17.99 4.92
C GLU A 27 -14.02 18.22 6.09
N SER A 28 -13.14 17.25 6.40
CA SER A 28 -12.20 17.32 7.52
C SER A 28 -10.94 16.50 7.26
N THR A 29 -9.80 16.98 7.76
CA THR A 29 -8.54 16.21 7.81
C THR A 29 -8.18 15.78 9.23
N GLN A 30 -9.07 15.97 10.21
CA GLN A 30 -8.86 15.48 11.57
C GLN A 30 -8.62 13.97 11.54
N GLY A 31 -7.64 13.48 12.31
CA GLY A 31 -7.32 12.05 12.35
C GLY A 31 -6.66 11.50 11.07
N THR A 32 -6.34 12.36 10.09
CA THR A 32 -5.53 12.01 8.92
C THR A 32 -4.20 12.75 8.95
N SER A 33 -3.22 12.25 8.22
CA SER A 33 -1.89 12.87 8.17
C SER A 33 -1.38 12.87 6.73
N VAL A 34 -0.63 13.90 6.35
CA VAL A 34 -0.09 14.04 4.99
C VAL A 34 0.83 12.86 4.66
N THR A 35 1.65 12.48 5.64
CA THR A 35 2.59 11.37 5.49
C THR A 35 1.89 10.02 5.40
N TRP A 36 0.72 9.83 6.01
CA TRP A 36 -0.07 8.61 5.79
C TRP A 36 -0.43 8.43 4.32
N ILE A 37 -0.94 9.49 3.67
CA ILE A 37 -1.30 9.43 2.24
C ILE A 37 -0.06 9.24 1.38
N LEU A 38 1.03 9.96 1.67
CA LEU A 38 2.28 9.82 0.91
C LEU A 38 2.92 8.44 1.05
N LEU A 39 2.95 7.87 2.26
CA LEU A 39 3.46 6.53 2.49
C LEU A 39 2.55 5.48 1.85
N TRP A 40 1.24 5.62 1.99
CA TRP A 40 0.29 4.75 1.27
C TRP A 40 0.49 4.82 -0.24
N GLN A 41 0.67 6.02 -0.80
CA GLN A 41 0.99 6.23 -2.20
C GLN A 41 2.31 5.55 -2.60
N GLY A 42 3.33 5.64 -1.75
CA GLY A 42 4.59 4.92 -1.91
C GLY A 42 4.39 3.40 -1.99
N PHE A 43 3.58 2.83 -1.10
CA PHE A 43 3.20 1.40 -1.15
C PHE A 43 2.54 1.02 -2.48
N VAL A 44 1.56 1.81 -2.95
CA VAL A 44 0.85 1.52 -4.21
C VAL A 44 1.79 1.62 -5.41
N VAL A 45 2.65 2.64 -5.45
CA VAL A 45 3.63 2.83 -6.54
C VAL A 45 4.65 1.69 -6.57
N VAL A 46 5.18 1.26 -5.42
CA VAL A 46 6.11 0.13 -5.38
C VAL A 46 5.45 -1.15 -5.93
N ASN A 47 4.20 -1.41 -5.55
CA ASN A 47 3.44 -2.54 -6.07
C ASN A 47 3.10 -2.41 -7.57
N LEU A 48 2.84 -1.19 -8.06
CA LEU A 48 2.70 -0.92 -9.49
C LEU A 48 3.98 -1.29 -10.24
N LEU A 49 5.15 -0.87 -9.74
CA LEU A 49 6.43 -1.19 -10.35
C LEU A 49 6.71 -2.69 -10.37
N LEU A 50 6.37 -3.41 -9.30
CA LEU A 50 6.44 -4.87 -9.25
C LEU A 50 5.49 -5.51 -10.27
N ALA A 51 4.23 -5.04 -10.37
CA ALA A 51 3.25 -5.58 -11.30
C ALA A 51 3.67 -5.35 -12.77
N VAL A 52 4.21 -4.16 -13.07
CA VAL A 52 4.74 -3.83 -14.40
C VAL A 52 5.91 -4.74 -14.75
N GLN A 53 6.85 -4.97 -13.82
CA GLN A 53 7.97 -5.88 -14.06
C GLN A 53 7.52 -7.33 -14.24
N ALA A 54 6.60 -7.82 -13.40
CA ALA A 54 6.01 -9.14 -13.57
C ALA A 54 5.34 -9.30 -14.95
N ASN A 55 4.62 -8.27 -15.41
CA ASN A 55 4.00 -8.29 -16.74
C ASN A 55 5.01 -8.22 -17.88
N ARG A 56 6.12 -7.49 -17.71
CA ARG A 56 7.22 -7.45 -18.71
C ARG A 56 7.96 -8.79 -18.81
N GLU A 57 8.21 -9.44 -17.68
CA GLU A 57 8.91 -10.74 -17.63
C GLU A 57 8.07 -11.88 -18.20
N LYS A 58 6.78 -11.94 -17.83
CA LYS A 58 5.84 -12.98 -18.27
C LYS A 58 4.48 -12.35 -18.58
N PRO A 59 4.31 -11.75 -19.77
CA PRO A 59 3.07 -11.09 -20.15
C PRO A 59 1.89 -12.05 -20.09
N ASN A 60 0.86 -11.66 -19.35
CA ASN A 60 -0.41 -12.36 -19.34
C ASN A 60 -1.53 -11.45 -18.85
N ARG A 61 -2.77 -11.90 -19.07
CA ARG A 61 -3.98 -11.15 -18.71
C ARG A 61 -4.07 -10.81 -17.21
N GLU A 62 -3.66 -11.70 -16.32
CA GLU A 62 -3.72 -11.46 -14.87
C GLU A 62 -2.65 -10.45 -14.41
N ASN A 63 -1.43 -10.53 -14.95
CA ASN A 63 -0.40 -9.53 -14.66
C ASN A 63 -0.83 -8.15 -15.17
N SER A 64 -1.42 -8.08 -16.36
CA SER A 64 -1.96 -6.82 -16.91
C SER A 64 -3.07 -6.25 -16.03
N ARG A 65 -3.94 -7.10 -15.46
CA ARG A 65 -4.96 -6.66 -14.49
C ARG A 65 -4.36 -6.09 -13.22
N LEU A 66 -3.34 -6.73 -12.65
CA LEU A 66 -2.64 -6.18 -11.49
C LEU A 66 -2.05 -4.79 -11.80
N VAL A 67 -1.45 -4.61 -12.98
CA VAL A 67 -0.97 -3.30 -13.43
C VAL A 67 -2.10 -2.28 -13.43
N PHE A 68 -3.24 -2.57 -14.08
CA PHE A 68 -4.38 -1.65 -14.12
C PHE A 68 -4.98 -1.39 -12.73
N THR A 69 -5.06 -2.41 -11.88
CA THR A 69 -5.51 -2.27 -10.49
C THR A 69 -4.62 -1.27 -9.74
N TYR A 70 -3.29 -1.38 -9.81
CA TYR A 70 -2.39 -0.48 -9.11
C TYR A 70 -2.30 0.92 -9.76
N ILE A 71 -2.52 1.05 -11.08
CA ILE A 71 -2.73 2.36 -11.71
C ILE A 71 -3.97 3.03 -11.12
N GLY A 72 -5.10 2.31 -11.03
CA GLY A 72 -6.32 2.84 -10.46
C GLY A 72 -6.13 3.32 -9.01
N TRP A 73 -5.54 2.49 -8.15
CA TRP A 73 -5.25 2.89 -6.77
C TRP A 73 -4.25 4.06 -6.68
N THR A 74 -3.32 4.17 -7.63
CA THR A 74 -2.40 5.32 -7.71
C THR A 74 -3.18 6.60 -8.00
N LEU A 75 -4.10 6.57 -8.94
CA LEU A 75 -4.95 7.71 -9.28
C LEU A 75 -5.85 8.10 -8.10
N VAL A 76 -6.40 7.13 -7.36
CA VAL A 76 -7.18 7.39 -6.14
C VAL A 76 -6.33 8.16 -5.12
N GLY A 77 -5.10 7.74 -4.84
CA GLY A 77 -4.26 8.47 -3.87
C GLY A 77 -3.79 9.84 -4.32
N LEU A 78 -3.49 9.99 -5.60
CA LEU A 78 -3.23 11.31 -6.18
C LEU A 78 -4.46 12.23 -6.05
N SER A 79 -5.68 11.69 -6.21
CA SER A 79 -6.91 12.48 -6.05
C SER A 79 -7.13 12.94 -4.62
N TRP A 80 -6.87 12.10 -3.61
CA TRP A 80 -6.96 12.49 -2.20
C TRP A 80 -5.95 13.59 -1.85
N PHE A 81 -4.70 13.41 -2.30
CA PHE A 81 -3.66 14.40 -2.07
C PHE A 81 -3.99 15.74 -2.75
N ALA A 82 -4.52 15.71 -3.98
CA ALA A 82 -4.96 16.90 -4.69
C ALA A 82 -6.10 17.64 -3.98
N VAL A 83 -7.08 16.92 -3.42
CA VAL A 83 -8.16 17.54 -2.64
C VAL A 83 -7.62 18.23 -1.39
N MET A 84 -6.71 17.61 -0.65
CA MET A 84 -6.10 18.24 0.52
C MET A 84 -5.29 19.50 0.17
N LEU A 85 -4.57 19.47 -0.96
CA LEU A 85 -3.86 20.63 -1.49
C LEU A 85 -4.84 21.78 -1.79
N VAL A 86 -5.90 21.51 -2.54
CA VAL A 86 -6.88 22.52 -2.98
C VAL A 86 -7.66 23.10 -1.79
N LYS A 87 -8.00 22.27 -0.81
CA LYS A 87 -8.71 22.71 0.39
C LYS A 87 -7.82 23.41 1.42
N GLY A 88 -6.50 23.40 1.23
CA GLY A 88 -5.54 23.95 2.20
C GLY A 88 -5.55 23.19 3.54
N THR A 89 -5.98 21.92 3.53
CA THR A 89 -6.11 21.10 4.74
C THR A 89 -4.86 20.26 5.02
N LEU A 90 -3.82 20.42 4.19
CA LEU A 90 -2.48 19.92 4.47
C LEU A 90 -1.89 20.66 5.68
N SER A 91 -1.90 20.00 6.82
CA SER A 91 -1.18 20.45 8.01
C SER A 91 -0.22 19.36 8.45
N TRP A 92 1.04 19.76 8.67
CA TRP A 92 2.04 18.86 9.23
C TRP A 92 1.83 18.75 10.75
N ASN A 93 1.70 17.53 11.25
CA ASN A 93 1.50 17.28 12.68
C ASN A 93 2.57 16.36 13.28
N GLN A 94 2.47 16.10 14.58
CA GLN A 94 3.43 15.23 15.29
C GLN A 94 3.44 13.78 14.76
N TYR A 95 2.31 13.28 14.27
CA TYR A 95 2.21 11.95 13.68
C TYR A 95 2.90 11.88 12.32
N ASP A 96 2.98 13.00 11.59
CA ASP A 96 3.77 13.09 10.37
C ASP A 96 5.25 12.91 10.63
N THR A 97 5.78 13.59 11.64
CA THR A 97 7.15 13.41 12.09
C THR A 97 7.42 11.97 12.52
N PHE A 98 6.49 11.36 13.29
CA PHE A 98 6.62 9.98 13.73
C PHE A 98 6.62 8.98 12.57
N ASN A 99 5.63 9.07 11.67
CA ASN A 99 5.49 8.20 10.50
C ASN A 99 6.73 8.26 9.59
N ILE A 100 7.22 9.46 9.30
CA ILE A 100 8.40 9.63 8.44
C ILE A 100 9.66 9.13 9.14
N SER A 101 9.83 9.40 10.43
CA SER A 101 10.98 8.89 11.18
C SER A 101 11.03 7.37 11.15
N LEU A 102 9.90 6.70 11.41
CA LEU A 102 9.84 5.24 11.36
C LEU A 102 10.02 4.71 9.93
N ALA A 103 9.41 5.35 8.93
CA ALA A 103 9.59 4.97 7.52
C ALA A 103 11.05 5.11 7.06
N ILE A 104 11.77 6.16 7.49
CA ILE A 104 13.20 6.34 7.24
C ILE A 104 14.01 5.22 7.88
N VAL A 105 13.75 4.89 9.15
CA VAL A 105 14.43 3.80 9.86
C VAL A 105 14.19 2.46 9.15
N CYS A 106 12.94 2.13 8.79
CA CYS A 106 12.62 0.92 8.07
C CYS A 106 13.27 0.87 6.67
N THR A 107 13.32 2.01 5.97
CA THR A 107 13.98 2.15 4.67
C THR A 107 15.48 1.90 4.80
N ALA A 108 16.13 2.52 5.79
CA ALA A 108 17.55 2.33 6.08
C ALA A 108 17.86 0.87 6.45
N ALA A 109 17.06 0.26 7.32
CA ALA A 109 17.18 -1.15 7.70
C ALA A 109 17.04 -2.08 6.49
N THR A 110 16.10 -1.78 5.59
CA THR A 110 15.90 -2.53 4.34
C THR A 110 17.16 -2.48 3.46
N PHE A 111 17.76 -1.30 3.26
CA PHE A 111 18.99 -1.18 2.47
C PHE A 111 20.20 -1.84 3.13
N VAL A 112 20.34 -1.73 4.46
CA VAL A 112 21.39 -2.45 5.21
C VAL A 112 21.24 -3.95 5.02
N GLN A 113 20.02 -4.48 5.13
CA GLN A 113 19.74 -5.89 4.93
C GLN A 113 19.99 -6.32 3.47
N ALA A 114 19.57 -5.50 2.50
CA ALA A 114 19.79 -5.75 1.09
C ALA A 114 21.29 -5.86 0.77
N ARG A 115 22.11 -4.96 1.34
CA ARG A 115 23.57 -5.02 1.23
C ARG A 115 24.13 -6.28 1.86
N ARG A 116 23.69 -6.65 3.07
CA ARG A 116 24.16 -7.85 3.79
C ARG A 116 23.80 -9.16 3.08
N LYS A 117 22.62 -9.23 2.46
CA LYS A 117 22.10 -10.43 1.77
C LYS A 117 22.43 -10.48 0.28
N GLY A 118 23.08 -9.46 -0.26
CA GLY A 118 23.39 -9.38 -1.68
C GLY A 118 22.15 -9.17 -2.57
N TRP A 119 21.09 -8.54 -2.06
CA TRP A 119 19.89 -8.20 -2.83
C TRP A 119 20.11 -6.95 -3.67
N HIS A 120 20.84 -7.10 -4.77
CA HIS A 120 21.05 -6.03 -5.74
C HIS A 120 21.21 -6.64 -7.13
N MET A 121 20.69 -5.95 -8.15
CA MET A 121 20.91 -6.34 -9.54
C MET A 121 22.22 -5.72 -10.05
N GLY A 122 23.24 -6.56 -10.30
CA GLY A 122 24.51 -6.14 -10.91
C GLY A 122 25.73 -6.31 -10.00
N ALA A 123 26.90 -5.87 -10.48
CA ALA A 123 28.18 -6.11 -9.81
C ALA A 123 28.47 -5.16 -8.62
N MET A 124 27.78 -4.02 -8.53
CA MET A 124 27.99 -3.03 -7.46
C MET A 124 26.71 -2.70 -6.69
N PRO A 125 26.77 -2.64 -5.34
CA PRO A 125 25.62 -2.34 -4.48
C PRO A 125 25.32 -0.84 -4.50
N THR A 126 24.68 -0.35 -5.57
CA THR A 126 24.12 1.01 -5.61
C THR A 126 22.67 1.01 -5.11
N ILE A 127 22.18 2.14 -4.59
CA ILE A 127 20.77 2.28 -4.19
C ILE A 127 19.84 1.95 -5.37
N ARG A 128 20.19 2.39 -6.58
CA ARG A 128 19.45 2.08 -7.81
C ARG A 128 19.38 0.58 -8.09
N ALA A 129 20.50 -0.13 -7.92
CA ALA A 129 20.56 -1.59 -8.11
C ALA A 129 19.72 -2.34 -7.06
N MET A 130 19.72 -1.89 -5.80
CA MET A 130 18.90 -2.45 -4.73
C MET A 130 17.41 -2.20 -4.96
N LEU A 131 17.03 -0.99 -5.39
CA LEU A 131 15.65 -0.66 -5.77
C LEU A 131 15.15 -1.44 -6.99
N GLY A 132 16.04 -2.10 -7.74
CA GLY A 132 15.68 -3.03 -8.80
C GLY A 132 15.25 -4.41 -8.28
N ASP A 133 15.62 -4.77 -7.05
CA ASP A 133 15.34 -6.09 -6.49
C ASP A 133 13.90 -6.19 -5.93
N PRO A 134 13.13 -7.23 -6.29
CA PRO A 134 11.76 -7.40 -5.81
C PRO A 134 11.62 -7.52 -4.29
N TRP A 135 12.61 -8.08 -3.58
CA TRP A 135 12.55 -8.24 -2.12
C TRP A 135 12.71 -6.91 -1.41
N VAL A 136 13.62 -6.07 -1.89
CA VAL A 136 13.82 -4.70 -1.38
C VAL A 136 12.50 -3.93 -1.52
N ARG A 137 11.86 -4.02 -2.68
CA ARG A 137 10.55 -3.40 -2.92
C ARG A 137 9.47 -3.94 -2.00
N ALA A 138 9.39 -5.25 -1.79
CA ALA A 138 8.43 -5.84 -0.86
C ALA A 138 8.59 -5.28 0.55
N CYS A 139 9.82 -5.19 1.05
CA CYS A 139 10.12 -4.63 2.38
C CYS A 139 9.76 -3.15 2.48
N LEU A 140 10.09 -2.34 1.46
CA LEU A 140 9.72 -0.93 1.41
C LEU A 140 8.21 -0.73 1.38
N ALA A 141 7.50 -1.50 0.52
CA ALA A 141 6.05 -1.46 0.44
C ALA A 141 5.40 -1.82 1.78
N LEU A 142 5.88 -2.89 2.43
CA LEU A 142 5.41 -3.29 3.76
C LEU A 142 5.62 -2.17 4.78
N ALA A 143 6.81 -1.58 4.83
CA ALA A 143 7.08 -0.45 5.74
C ALA A 143 6.15 0.74 5.48
N TYR A 144 6.02 1.15 4.22
CA TYR A 144 5.19 2.30 3.84
C TYR A 144 3.71 2.09 4.10
N LYS A 145 3.23 0.86 4.11
CA LYS A 145 1.82 0.57 4.44
C LYS A 145 1.59 0.36 5.93
N SER A 146 2.43 -0.44 6.57
CA SER A 146 2.23 -0.86 7.95
C SER A 146 2.54 0.24 8.95
N VAL A 147 3.54 1.10 8.70
CA VAL A 147 3.88 2.22 9.60
C VAL A 147 2.67 3.11 9.87
N PRO A 148 2.01 3.72 8.87
CA PRO A 148 0.90 4.60 9.17
C PRO A 148 -0.34 3.84 9.70
N GLN A 149 -0.56 2.57 9.33
CA GLN A 149 -1.65 1.77 9.89
C GLN A 149 -1.46 1.48 11.38
N ILE A 150 -0.24 1.13 11.79
CA ILE A 150 0.11 0.95 13.21
C ILE A 150 0.01 2.28 13.95
N THR A 151 0.48 3.38 13.36
CA THR A 151 0.34 4.70 13.97
C THR A 151 -1.12 5.10 14.16
N MET A 152 -2.00 4.84 13.17
CA MET A 152 -3.44 5.05 13.32
C MET A 152 -4.02 4.18 14.44
N ALA A 153 -3.59 2.93 14.56
CA ALA A 153 -4.04 2.06 15.65
C ALA A 153 -3.62 2.63 17.01
N VAL A 154 -2.38 3.09 17.14
CA VAL A 154 -1.89 3.73 18.37
C VAL A 154 -2.69 5.01 18.70
N GLN A 155 -2.96 5.86 17.70
CA GLN A 155 -3.78 7.07 17.88
C GLN A 155 -5.15 6.74 18.47
N LEU A 156 -5.82 5.76 17.86
CA LEU A 156 -7.13 5.35 18.29
C LEU A 156 -7.11 4.77 19.71
N PHE A 157 -6.11 3.94 20.03
CA PHE A 157 -5.92 3.36 21.36
C PHE A 157 -5.73 4.43 22.46
N VAL A 158 -5.09 5.56 22.15
CA VAL A 158 -4.89 6.67 23.10
C VAL A 158 -6.01 7.71 23.06
N GLY A 159 -7.14 7.41 22.40
CA GLY A 159 -8.33 8.26 22.37
C GLY A 159 -8.28 9.41 21.37
N VAL A 160 -7.35 9.39 20.41
CA VAL A 160 -7.31 10.37 19.32
C VAL A 160 -8.25 9.88 18.21
N PRO A 161 -9.29 10.65 17.84
CA PRO A 161 -10.22 10.24 16.82
C PRO A 161 -9.48 10.08 15.48
N VAL A 162 -9.66 8.92 14.85
CA VAL A 162 -9.12 8.61 13.52
C VAL A 162 -10.29 8.60 12.55
N LEU A 163 -10.15 9.35 11.47
CA LEU A 163 -11.25 9.58 10.51
C LEU A 163 -11.22 8.49 9.44
N VAL A 164 -11.66 7.31 9.86
CA VAL A 164 -11.83 6.12 9.03
C VAL A 164 -13.28 5.69 9.20
N ALA A 165 -14.13 5.96 8.20
CA ALA A 165 -15.52 5.54 8.24
C ALA A 165 -15.61 4.01 8.44
N GLY A 166 -16.47 3.51 9.32
CA GLY A 166 -16.53 2.05 9.63
C GLY A 166 -16.69 1.17 8.38
N LEU A 167 -17.41 1.65 7.36
CA LEU A 167 -17.54 0.98 6.07
C LEU A 167 -16.19 0.87 5.32
N THR A 168 -15.31 1.86 5.45
CA THR A 168 -13.96 1.82 4.85
C THR A 168 -13.06 0.79 5.53
N VAL A 169 -13.28 0.46 6.81
CA VAL A 169 -12.55 -0.63 7.48
C VAL A 169 -12.85 -1.96 6.78
N LEU A 170 -14.13 -2.28 6.61
CA LEU A 170 -14.58 -3.52 5.96
C LEU A 170 -14.19 -3.56 4.48
N ILE A 171 -14.48 -2.49 3.72
CA ILE A 171 -14.09 -2.40 2.31
C ILE A 171 -12.56 -2.49 2.17
N GLY A 172 -11.82 -1.93 3.12
CA GLY A 172 -10.37 -2.07 3.23
C GLY A 172 -9.96 -3.54 3.22
N HIS A 173 -10.41 -4.35 4.18
CA HIS A 173 -10.11 -5.79 4.22
C HIS A 173 -10.45 -6.50 2.91
N VAL A 174 -11.67 -6.29 2.39
CA VAL A 174 -12.11 -6.94 1.15
C VAL A 174 -11.18 -6.57 -0.01
N THR A 175 -10.83 -5.28 -0.17
CA THR A 175 -9.95 -4.83 -1.26
C THR A 175 -8.50 -5.31 -1.14
N VAL A 176 -7.97 -5.47 0.08
CA VAL A 176 -6.65 -6.09 0.29
C VAL A 176 -6.69 -7.57 -0.06
N LEU A 177 -7.66 -8.32 0.48
CA LEU A 177 -7.82 -9.75 0.22
C LEU A 177 -8.06 -10.06 -1.27
N LEU A 178 -8.80 -9.20 -1.98
CA LEU A 178 -8.97 -9.32 -3.43
C LEU A 178 -7.65 -9.14 -4.19
N ARG A 179 -6.81 -8.15 -3.83
CA ARG A 179 -5.47 -7.99 -4.44
C ARG A 179 -4.55 -9.14 -4.13
N PHE A 180 -4.57 -9.62 -2.89
CA PHE A 180 -3.83 -10.79 -2.48
C PHE A 180 -4.23 -12.01 -3.31
N ALA A 181 -5.54 -12.26 -3.45
CA ALA A 181 -6.07 -13.36 -4.27
C ALA A 181 -5.70 -13.22 -5.75
N GLN A 182 -5.78 -12.00 -6.32
CA GLN A 182 -5.36 -11.73 -7.69
C GLN A 182 -3.88 -12.04 -7.93
N ALA A 183 -2.99 -11.59 -7.03
CA ALA A 183 -1.56 -11.88 -7.09
C ALA A 183 -1.27 -13.38 -6.96
N PHE A 184 -1.96 -14.06 -6.04
CA PHE A 184 -1.84 -15.50 -5.87
C PHE A 184 -2.26 -16.28 -7.11
N LEU A 185 -3.40 -15.91 -7.72
CA LEU A 185 -3.89 -16.50 -8.95
C LEU A 185 -2.98 -16.22 -10.15
N ALA A 186 -2.34 -15.05 -10.19
CA ALA A 186 -1.33 -14.73 -11.19
C ALA A 186 -0.13 -15.69 -11.07
N ILE A 187 0.40 -15.92 -9.86
CA ILE A 187 1.50 -16.87 -9.60
C ILE A 187 1.11 -18.28 -10.02
N ARG A 188 -0.09 -18.73 -9.65
CA ARG A 188 -0.59 -20.07 -10.04
C ARG A 188 -0.62 -20.26 -11.56
N LYS A 189 -0.80 -19.19 -12.34
CA LYS A 189 -0.83 -19.26 -13.81
C LYS A 189 0.54 -19.18 -14.46
N VAL A 190 1.45 -18.33 -13.97
CA VAL A 190 2.77 -18.12 -14.62
C VAL A 190 3.93 -18.85 -13.96
N GLY A 191 3.65 -19.58 -12.88
CA GLY A 191 4.65 -20.20 -12.02
C GLY A 191 5.38 -19.16 -11.17
N PHE A 192 6.53 -19.55 -10.64
CA PHE A 192 7.32 -18.68 -9.77
C PHE A 192 7.74 -17.41 -10.51
N ASN A 193 7.45 -16.26 -9.90
CA ASN A 193 7.86 -14.93 -10.33
C ASN A 193 8.14 -14.09 -9.06
N ARG A 194 9.38 -13.61 -8.90
CA ARG A 194 9.81 -12.87 -7.70
C ARG A 194 9.01 -11.59 -7.49
N ASN A 195 8.62 -10.90 -8.55
CA ASN A 195 7.81 -9.68 -8.47
C ASN A 195 6.41 -9.97 -7.94
N LEU A 196 5.77 -11.05 -8.40
CA LEU A 196 4.45 -11.43 -7.88
C LEU A 196 4.51 -11.91 -6.42
N VAL A 197 5.56 -12.64 -6.05
CA VAL A 197 5.76 -13.05 -4.65
C VAL A 197 6.03 -11.83 -3.76
N ALA A 198 6.80 -10.86 -4.23
CA ALA A 198 7.00 -9.58 -3.55
C ALA A 198 5.68 -8.83 -3.33
N ILE A 199 4.78 -8.81 -4.32
CA ILE A 199 3.42 -8.26 -4.18
C ILE A 199 2.66 -9.00 -3.06
N LEU A 200 2.64 -10.34 -3.07
CA LEU A 200 1.98 -11.12 -2.03
C LEU A 200 2.48 -10.80 -0.62
N ILE A 201 3.81 -10.67 -0.45
CA ILE A 201 4.39 -10.31 0.86
C ILE A 201 3.90 -8.93 1.29
N SER A 202 3.93 -7.95 0.38
CA SER A 202 3.52 -6.59 0.72
C SER A 202 2.01 -6.47 1.01
N GLU A 203 1.15 -7.18 0.25
CA GLU A 203 -0.30 -7.20 0.49
C GLU A 203 -0.65 -8.03 1.74
N GLY A 204 0.10 -9.10 2.02
CA GLY A 204 -0.03 -9.84 3.28
C GLY A 204 0.35 -8.98 4.48
N GLY A 205 1.45 -8.23 4.39
CA GLY A 205 1.84 -7.27 5.41
C GLY A 205 0.80 -6.16 5.61
N ASN A 206 0.26 -5.62 4.52
CA ASN A 206 -0.85 -4.67 4.52
C ASN A 206 -2.08 -5.23 5.26
N GLU A 207 -2.50 -6.46 4.96
CA GLU A 207 -3.65 -7.08 5.64
C GLU A 207 -3.39 -7.29 7.13
N LEU A 208 -2.20 -7.75 7.51
CA LEU A 208 -1.85 -7.95 8.92
C LEU A 208 -1.85 -6.64 9.71
N SER A 209 -1.27 -5.56 9.17
CA SER A 209 -1.33 -4.26 9.84
C SER A 209 -2.73 -3.65 9.83
N TRP A 210 -3.55 -3.96 8.83
CA TRP A 210 -4.97 -3.56 8.82
C TRP A 210 -5.79 -4.33 9.86
N LEU A 211 -5.56 -5.63 10.02
CA LEU A 211 -6.16 -6.43 11.10
C LEU A 211 -5.80 -5.87 12.48
N ALA A 212 -4.54 -5.51 12.71
CA ALA A 212 -4.12 -4.89 13.97
C ALA A 212 -4.87 -3.57 14.23
N PHE A 213 -5.01 -2.72 13.20
CA PHE A 213 -5.81 -1.50 13.28
C PHE A 213 -7.28 -1.79 13.62
N THR A 214 -7.92 -2.74 12.91
CA THR A 214 -9.32 -3.11 13.11
C THR A 214 -9.58 -3.68 14.50
N LEU A 215 -8.64 -4.47 15.05
CA LEU A 215 -8.76 -4.99 16.42
C LEU A 215 -8.78 -3.87 17.46
N VAL A 216 -7.93 -2.86 17.29
CA VAL A 216 -7.96 -1.67 18.17
C VAL A 216 -9.27 -0.91 17.96
N TRP A 217 -9.71 -0.74 16.72
CA TRP A 217 -10.94 -0.03 16.39
C TRP A 217 -12.21 -0.68 16.97
N LEU A 218 -12.26 -2.01 17.04
CA LEU A 218 -13.37 -2.71 17.68
C LEU A 218 -13.36 -2.62 19.21
N TYR A 219 -12.20 -2.33 19.80
CA TYR A 219 -12.04 -2.23 21.25
C TYR A 219 -12.39 -0.83 21.79
N THR A 220 -12.18 0.22 20.98
CA THR A 220 -12.42 1.62 21.34
C THR A 220 -13.83 2.08 21.03
#